data_AF-A0A812A2G1-F1
#
_entry.id   AF-A0A812A2G1-F1
#
_cell.length_a   1.000
_cell.length_b   1.000
_cell.length_c   1.000
_cell.angle_alpha   90.00
_cell.angle_beta   90.00
_cell.angle_gamma   90.00
#
_symmetry.space_group_name_H-M   'P 1'
#
loop_
_entity.id
_entity.type
_entity.pdbx_description
1 polymer ?
#
loop_
_entity_poly.entity_id
_entity_poly.type
_entity_poly.pdbx_seq_one_letter_code
_entity_poly.pdbx_strand_id
1 'polypeptide(L)'
;MLELEWRTAWVTPWFMAQEGLTGLSEQKEVGTIDYEAVMPYRDDWLEFQNLSVNGDKYPGGFNVKSQSREELWSGCSGIGLERWASALLAQKGLNIKDWPDVIQDMYGKMPEGIKFL
;
A
#
# COMPACT_ATOMS: atom_id res chain seq x y z
N MET A 1 9.47 -12.45 2.56
CA MET A 1 10.21 -11.92 1.40
C MET A 1 11.01 -10.67 1.77
N LEU A 2 10.38 -9.55 2.14
CA LEU A 2 11.09 -8.28 2.40
C LEU A 2 11.51 -8.07 3.87
N GLU A 3 11.03 -8.89 4.80
CA GLU A 3 11.40 -8.87 6.23
C GLU A 3 11.29 -7.49 6.89
N LEU A 4 10.26 -6.74 6.52
CA LEU A 4 9.94 -5.45 7.14
C LEU A 4 9.27 -5.67 8.50
N GLU A 5 9.48 -4.74 9.42
CA GLU A 5 8.60 -4.51 10.56
C GLU A 5 7.46 -3.58 10.13
N TRP A 6 6.23 -4.08 10.18
CA TRP A 6 5.04 -3.41 9.70
C TRP A 6 3.78 -3.82 10.48
N ARG A 7 2.70 -3.03 10.36
CA ARG A 7 1.39 -3.25 10.96
C ARG A 7 0.27 -2.88 9.99
N THR A 8 -0.96 -3.21 10.34
CA THR A 8 -2.15 -2.74 9.63
C THR A 8 -3.00 -1.82 10.50
N ALA A 9 -3.65 -0.84 9.88
CA ALA A 9 -4.64 0.01 10.52
C ALA A 9 -5.93 0.05 9.68
N TRP A 10 -7.08 -0.02 10.34
CA TRP A 10 -8.37 0.27 9.70
C TRP A 10 -8.58 1.77 9.71
N VAL A 11 -8.63 2.38 8.53
CA VAL A 11 -8.58 3.85 8.37
C VAL A 11 -9.83 4.39 7.68
N THR A 12 -9.92 5.72 7.61
CA THR A 12 -10.92 6.39 6.77
C THR A 12 -10.78 5.88 5.33
N PRO A 13 -11.85 5.39 4.69
CA PRO A 13 -11.77 4.87 3.33
C PRO A 13 -11.15 5.90 2.37
N TRP A 14 -10.24 5.47 1.51
CA TRP A 14 -9.47 6.38 0.64
C TRP A 14 -10.40 7.28 -0.21
N PHE A 15 -11.51 6.72 -0.71
CA PHE A 15 -12.48 7.44 -1.53
C PHE A 15 -13.32 8.44 -0.73
N MET A 16 -13.43 8.27 0.59
CA MET A 16 -14.06 9.26 1.48
C MET A 16 -13.08 10.39 1.76
N ALA A 17 -11.84 10.05 2.11
CA ALA A 17 -10.80 11.04 2.41
C ALA A 17 -10.55 11.99 1.22
N GLN A 18 -10.49 11.45 0.00
CA GLN A 18 -10.30 12.27 -1.22
C GLN A 18 -11.52 13.13 -1.58
N GLU A 19 -12.69 12.82 -1.04
CA GLU A 19 -13.91 13.63 -1.14
C GLU A 19 -14.05 14.62 0.03
N GLY A 20 -13.05 14.71 0.92
CA GLY A 20 -13.05 15.59 2.08
C GLY A 20 -13.88 15.08 3.26
N LEU A 21 -14.29 13.81 3.23
CA LEU A 21 -15.04 13.16 4.30
C LEU A 21 -14.10 12.45 5.28
N THR A 22 -14.52 12.35 6.54
CA THR A 22 -13.78 11.66 7.61
C THR A 22 -14.64 10.59 8.27
N GLY A 23 -14.01 9.65 8.97
CA GLY A 23 -14.71 8.56 9.65
C GLY A 23 -14.72 7.26 8.84
N LEU A 24 -15.52 6.29 9.28
CA LEU A 24 -15.65 4.99 8.63
C LEU A 24 -16.96 4.90 7.85
N SER A 25 -17.03 3.98 6.89
CA SER A 25 -18.29 3.64 6.23
C SER A 25 -19.30 3.08 7.25
N GLU A 26 -20.59 3.29 7.00
CA GLU A 26 -21.66 2.67 7.79
C GLU A 26 -21.70 1.15 7.60
N GLN A 27 -21.28 0.65 6.44
CA GLN A 27 -21.09 -0.78 6.18
C GLN A 27 -19.72 -1.23 6.69
N LYS A 28 -19.70 -2.23 7.57
CA LYS A 28 -18.46 -2.70 8.24
C LYS A 28 -17.45 -3.28 7.27
N GLU A 29 -17.93 -3.85 6.18
CA GLU A 29 -17.14 -4.50 5.13
C GLU A 29 -16.52 -3.48 4.17
N VAL A 30 -17.05 -2.24 4.13
CA VAL A 30 -16.57 -1.18 3.25
C VAL A 30 -15.56 -0.32 4.00
N GLY A 31 -14.33 -0.27 3.48
CA GLY A 31 -13.22 0.25 4.25
C GLY A 31 -11.92 0.32 3.47
N THR A 32 -10.94 0.99 4.08
CA THR A 32 -9.54 0.89 3.69
C THR A 32 -8.73 0.36 4.86
N ILE A 33 -7.89 -0.62 4.57
CA ILE A 33 -6.84 -1.10 5.45
C ILE A 33 -5.52 -0.52 4.93
N ASP A 34 -4.87 0.29 5.75
CA ASP A 34 -3.52 0.77 5.50
C ASP A 34 -2.50 -0.20 6.10
N TYR A 35 -1.38 -0.35 5.41
CA TYR A 35 -0.21 -1.09 5.84
C TYR A 35 0.88 -0.07 6.12
N GLU A 36 1.41 -0.11 7.33
CA GLU A 36 2.34 0.90 7.82
C GLU A 36 3.66 0.22 8.23
N ALA A 37 4.79 0.78 7.83
CA ALA A 37 6.12 0.29 8.17
C ALA A 37 6.82 1.21 9.17
N VAL A 38 7.63 0.61 10.05
CA VAL A 38 8.54 1.37 10.92
C VAL A 38 9.61 2.08 10.08
N MET A 39 9.93 3.31 10.44
CA MET A 39 10.98 4.11 9.80
C MET A 39 12.04 4.46 10.84
N PRO A 40 13.16 3.70 10.98
CA PRO A 40 14.07 3.80 12.13
C PRO A 40 14.70 5.18 12.37
N TYR A 41 14.67 6.08 11.38
CA TYR A 41 15.20 7.44 11.48
C TYR A 41 14.16 8.48 11.96
N ARG A 42 12.90 8.09 12.24
CA ARG A 42 11.85 8.99 12.73
C ARG A 42 10.87 8.28 13.69
N ASP A 43 10.18 9.06 14.51
CA ASP A 43 9.28 8.55 15.57
C ASP A 43 7.87 8.15 15.08
N ASP A 44 7.68 7.95 13.77
CA ASP A 44 6.36 7.71 13.18
C ASP A 44 6.40 6.68 12.04
N TRP A 45 5.25 6.04 11.80
CA TRP A 45 5.08 4.96 10.84
C TRP A 45 4.76 5.50 9.44
N LEU A 46 5.21 4.82 8.39
CA LEU A 46 4.92 5.18 7.00
C LEU A 46 3.86 4.25 6.43
N GLU A 47 2.68 4.75 6.08
CA GLU A 47 1.77 4.02 5.18
C GLU A 47 2.48 3.77 3.85
N PHE A 48 2.58 2.52 3.43
CA PHE A 48 3.31 2.14 2.21
C PHE A 48 2.49 1.27 1.26
N GLN A 49 1.30 0.84 1.68
CA GLN A 49 0.40 -0.01 0.92
C GLN A 49 -1.01 0.12 1.49
N ASN A 50 -2.04 -0.01 0.65
CA ASN A 50 -3.42 -0.12 1.11
C ASN A 50 -4.20 -1.24 0.39
N LEU A 51 -5.30 -1.66 1.01
CA LEU A 51 -6.31 -2.50 0.42
C LEU A 51 -7.68 -1.95 0.78
N SER A 52 -8.53 -1.76 -0.22
CA SER A 52 -9.84 -1.13 -0.04
C SER A 52 -10.97 -1.96 -0.64
N VAL A 53 -12.02 -2.15 0.15
CA VAL A 53 -13.31 -2.64 -0.31
C VAL A 53 -14.20 -1.42 -0.49
N ASN A 54 -14.61 -1.14 -1.72
CA ASN A 54 -15.34 0.08 -2.05
C ASN A 54 -16.87 -0.13 -2.07
N GLY A 55 -17.34 -1.36 -1.84
CA GLY A 55 -18.75 -1.72 -1.95
C GLY A 55 -19.29 -1.47 -3.36
N ASP A 56 -20.54 -1.02 -3.43
CA ASP A 56 -21.26 -0.67 -4.65
C ASP A 56 -20.99 0.75 -5.16
N LYS A 57 -20.16 1.55 -4.46
CA LYS A 57 -19.89 2.96 -4.80
C LYS A 57 -19.57 3.18 -6.28
N TYR A 58 -18.63 2.40 -6.82
CA TYR A 58 -18.21 2.53 -8.22
C TYR A 58 -19.21 1.91 -9.19
N PRO A 59 -19.68 0.65 -9.02
CA PRO A 59 -20.70 0.10 -9.90
C PRO A 59 -21.98 0.96 -9.97
N GLY A 60 -22.46 1.46 -8.83
CA GLY A 60 -23.60 2.37 -8.75
C GLY A 60 -23.32 3.73 -9.40
N GLY A 61 -22.20 4.37 -9.05
CA GLY A 61 -21.83 5.69 -9.58
C GLY A 61 -21.58 5.73 -11.09
N PHE A 62 -21.12 4.62 -11.68
CA PHE A 62 -20.86 4.48 -13.12
C PHE A 62 -21.94 3.69 -13.88
N ASN A 63 -23.04 3.32 -13.22
CA ASN A 63 -24.17 2.58 -13.81
C ASN A 63 -23.75 1.25 -14.47
N VAL A 64 -22.83 0.52 -13.83
CA VAL A 64 -22.39 -0.82 -14.24
C VAL A 64 -23.36 -1.86 -13.67
N LYS A 65 -23.81 -2.81 -14.48
CA LYS A 65 -24.86 -3.79 -14.09
C LYS A 65 -24.43 -5.22 -14.36
N SER A 66 -24.86 -6.14 -13.50
CA SER A 66 -24.73 -7.59 -13.73
C SER A 66 -25.87 -8.13 -14.61
N GLN A 67 -25.58 -9.12 -15.46
CA GLN A 67 -26.61 -9.84 -16.21
C GLN A 67 -27.60 -10.58 -15.29
N SER A 68 -27.12 -11.12 -14.17
CA SER A 68 -27.95 -11.80 -13.16
C SER A 68 -28.82 -10.84 -12.34
N ARG A 69 -28.63 -9.52 -12.49
CA ARG A 69 -29.20 -8.45 -11.65
C ARG A 69 -28.78 -8.49 -10.18
N GLU A 70 -27.77 -9.28 -9.84
CA GLU A 70 -27.14 -9.23 -8.53
C GLU A 70 -26.35 -7.94 -8.33
N GLU A 71 -26.19 -7.56 -7.07
CA GLU A 71 -25.42 -6.39 -6.67
C GLU A 71 -23.94 -6.56 -7.05
N LEU A 72 -23.34 -5.50 -7.58
CA LEU A 72 -21.94 -5.49 -7.95
C LEU A 72 -21.14 -4.72 -6.92
N TRP A 73 -20.08 -5.35 -6.42
CA TRP A 73 -19.11 -4.73 -5.53
C TRP A 73 -17.75 -4.62 -6.20
N SER A 74 -16.96 -3.64 -5.75
CA SER A 74 -15.59 -3.43 -6.23
C SER A 74 -14.61 -3.27 -5.08
N GLY A 75 -13.34 -3.47 -5.38
CA GLY A 75 -12.22 -3.22 -4.48
C GLY A 75 -10.99 -2.82 -5.26
N CYS A 76 -10.02 -2.23 -4.57
CA CYS A 76 -8.75 -1.81 -5.18
C CYS A 76 -7.61 -1.89 -4.18
N SER A 77 -6.38 -1.91 -4.72
CA SER A 77 -5.14 -1.87 -3.94
C SER A 77 -4.08 -1.13 -4.75
N GLY A 78 -3.47 -0.11 -4.15
CA GLY A 78 -2.43 0.69 -4.79
C GLY A 78 -1.05 0.35 -4.24
N ILE A 79 -0.11 -0.03 -5.10
CA ILE A 79 1.28 -0.36 -4.72
C ILE A 79 2.20 0.81 -5.07
N GLY A 80 2.55 1.63 -4.07
CA GLY A 80 3.42 2.79 -4.23
C GLY A 80 4.90 2.42 -4.14
N LEU A 81 5.56 2.18 -5.28
CA LEU A 81 6.93 1.66 -5.34
C LEU A 81 7.94 2.53 -4.56
N GLU A 82 7.79 3.85 -4.57
CA GLU A 82 8.65 4.77 -3.83
C GLU A 82 8.54 4.57 -2.32
N ARG A 83 7.34 4.24 -1.81
CA ARG A 83 7.12 3.98 -0.39
C ARG A 83 7.60 2.60 0.02
N TRP A 84 7.43 1.60 -0.83
CA TRP A 84 8.05 0.28 -0.64
C TRP A 84 9.58 0.38 -0.61
N ALA A 85 10.18 1.15 -1.53
CA ALA A 85 11.61 1.41 -1.53
C ALA A 85 12.03 2.16 -0.25
N SER A 86 11.27 3.19 0.16
CA SER A 86 11.55 3.94 1.39
C SER A 86 11.55 3.02 2.62
N ALA A 87 10.54 2.16 2.79
CA ALA A 87 10.45 1.23 3.91
C ALA A 87 11.60 0.21 3.92
N LEU A 88 11.91 -0.38 2.75
CA LEU A 88 13.02 -1.34 2.63
C LEU A 88 14.37 -0.68 2.95
N LEU A 89 14.68 0.44 2.31
CA LEU A 89 15.98 1.11 2.47
C LEU A 89 16.14 1.70 3.88
N ALA A 90 15.06 2.14 4.51
CA ALA A 90 15.09 2.63 5.89
C ALA A 90 15.41 1.51 6.91
N GLN A 91 14.89 0.31 6.69
CA GLN A 91 15.06 -0.80 7.63
C GLN A 91 16.28 -1.70 7.34
N LYS A 92 16.70 -1.80 6.06
CA LYS A 92 17.79 -2.70 5.62
C LYS A 92 19.04 -1.97 5.12
N GLY A 93 18.99 -0.63 5.00
CA GLY A 93 20.10 0.16 4.47
C GLY A 93 20.30 0.02 2.96
N LEU A 94 21.36 0.63 2.44
CA LEU A 94 21.66 0.68 0.99
C LEU A 94 22.61 -0.44 0.52
N ASN A 95 23.23 -1.17 1.44
CA ASN A 95 24.12 -2.27 1.12
C ASN A 95 23.28 -3.54 0.86
N ILE A 96 23.19 -3.96 -0.39
CA ILE A 96 22.39 -5.12 -0.82
C ILE A 96 22.72 -6.40 -0.04
N LYS A 97 23.95 -6.56 0.48
CA LYS A 97 24.34 -7.74 1.27
C LYS A 97 23.60 -7.85 2.60
N ASP A 98 23.02 -6.75 3.08
CA ASP A 98 22.26 -6.68 4.33
C ASP A 98 20.76 -6.92 4.10
N TRP A 99 20.33 -7.12 2.83
CA TRP A 99 18.93 -7.36 2.48
C TRP A 99 18.58 -8.86 2.62
N PRO A 100 17.29 -9.23 2.68
CA PRO A 100 16.89 -10.64 2.67
C PRO A 100 17.39 -11.38 1.42
N ASP A 101 17.88 -12.61 1.58
CA ASP A 101 18.50 -13.40 0.50
C ASP A 101 17.65 -13.46 -0.77
N VAL A 102 16.35 -13.66 -0.62
CA VAL A 102 15.40 -13.70 -1.75
C VAL A 102 15.38 -12.40 -2.58
N ILE A 103 15.58 -11.25 -1.94
CA ILE A 103 15.66 -9.97 -2.65
C ILE A 103 17.02 -9.80 -3.33
N GLN A 104 18.09 -10.25 -2.67
CA GLN A 104 19.42 -10.25 -3.28
C GLN A 104 19.44 -11.09 -4.56
N ASP A 105 18.82 -12.28 -4.52
CA ASP A 105 18.70 -13.18 -5.68
C ASP A 105 17.84 -12.58 -6.79
N MET A 106 16.72 -11.92 -6.44
CA MET A 106 15.84 -11.28 -7.42
C MET A 106 16.49 -10.06 -8.09
N TYR A 107 17.25 -9.27 -7.33
CA TYR A 107 17.90 -8.07 -7.86
C TYR A 107 19.16 -8.42 -8.66
N GLY A 108 19.94 -9.40 -8.19
CA GLY A 108 21.23 -9.76 -8.78
C GLY A 108 22.30 -8.69 -8.57
N LYS A 109 23.06 -8.36 -9.63
CA LYS A 109 24.19 -7.43 -9.53
C LYS A 109 23.72 -5.97 -9.56
N MET A 110 24.02 -5.21 -8.50
CA MET A 110 23.79 -3.76 -8.44
C MET A 110 24.53 -3.01 -9.57
N PRO A 111 23.86 -2.10 -10.30
CA PRO A 111 24.51 -1.25 -11.30
C PRO A 111 25.45 -0.23 -10.63
N GLU A 112 26.50 0.18 -11.34
CA GLU A 112 27.34 1.29 -10.90
C GLU A 112 26.63 2.63 -11.17
N GLY A 113 26.62 3.51 -10.17
CA GLY A 113 26.12 4.87 -10.31
C GLY A 113 27.06 5.76 -11.14
N ILE A 114 26.54 6.91 -11.58
CA ILE A 114 27.32 7.94 -12.27
C ILE A 114 28.31 8.57 -11.27
N LYS A 115 29.60 8.60 -11.63
CA LYS A 115 30.65 9.26 -10.83
C LYS A 115 30.90 10.66 -11.38
N PHE A 116 30.92 11.64 -10.49
CA PHE A 116 31.28 13.03 -10.82
C PHE A 116 32.79 13.26 -10.54
N LEU A 117 33.40 14.20 -11.27
CA LEU A 117 34.82 14.59 -11.16
C LEU A 117 35.07 15.50 -9.95
#